data_AF-A0A7C1SWW7-F1
#
_entry.id   AF-A0A7C1SWW7-F1
#
_cell.length_a   1.000
_cell.length_b   1.000
_cell.length_c   1.000
_cell.angle_alpha   90.00
_cell.angle_beta   90.00
_cell.angle_gamma   90.00
#
_symmetry.space_group_name_H-M   'P 1'
#
loop_
_entity.id
_entity.type
_entity.pdbx_description
1 polymer ?
#
loop_
_entity_poly.entity_id
_entity_poly.type
_entity_poly.pdbx_seq_one_letter_code
_entity_poly.pdbx_strand_id
1 'polypeptide(L)'
;MRLELNKNIDGQVVFEPSDAEMAAAIEIMKRFEGVLLDPDAQEWMSDLYLGCASDRVAFDDAPYHVDPSVGPVTMIHIDFEKLSEGAFSEISPAGLHGLMFHGPRSKELATGLIFGILWERNRVVEGEINDIHILSIADNLTAVHEAMRENCMFLVAGEPEAFSAP
;
A
#
# COMPACT_ATOMS: atom_id res chain seq x y z
N MET A 1 -7.19 18.73 3.92
CA MET A 1 -7.74 17.50 4.54
C MET A 1 -7.02 17.30 5.86
N ARG A 2 -7.71 17.42 7.00
CA ARG A 2 -7.11 17.19 8.32
C ARG A 2 -7.39 15.72 8.65
N LEU A 3 -6.37 14.87 8.61
CA LEU A 3 -6.49 13.46 9.00
C LEU A 3 -6.50 13.45 10.53
N GLU A 4 -7.66 13.18 11.14
CA GLU A 4 -7.73 12.97 12.58
C GLU A 4 -7.18 11.57 12.88
N LEU A 5 -6.00 11.53 13.48
CA LEU A 5 -5.36 10.33 14.00
C LEU A 5 -6.22 9.80 15.15
N ASN A 6 -6.90 8.68 14.93
CA ASN A 6 -7.72 8.05 15.96
C ASN A 6 -6.82 7.60 17.12
N LYS A 7 -7.21 8.04 18.31
CA LYS A 7 -6.68 7.58 19.60
C LYS A 7 -6.96 6.09 19.77
N ASN A 8 -6.00 5.34 20.30
CA ASN A 8 -6.32 4.16 21.09
C ASN A 8 -5.48 4.06 22.37
N ILE A 9 -6.26 3.88 23.44
CA ILE A 9 -6.10 3.33 24.79
C ILE A 9 -4.70 2.76 25.14
N ASP A 10 -4.26 3.07 26.36
CA ASP A 10 -3.08 2.51 27.06
C ASP A 10 -1.69 3.12 26.78
N GLY A 11 -1.61 4.45 26.76
CA GLY A 11 -0.38 5.14 27.23
C GLY A 11 0.89 4.96 26.41
N GLN A 12 0.80 4.60 25.13
CA GLN A 12 1.94 4.48 24.21
C GLN A 12 2.02 5.60 23.16
N VAL A 13 3.26 5.77 22.67
CA VAL A 13 3.80 6.79 21.77
C VAL A 13 2.79 7.31 20.74
N VAL A 14 2.42 8.59 20.85
CA VAL A 14 1.67 9.29 19.80
C VAL A 14 2.67 9.74 18.75
N PHE A 15 2.67 9.08 17.60
CA PHE A 15 3.39 9.56 16.43
C PHE A 15 2.55 10.65 15.74
N GLU A 16 2.94 11.91 15.94
CA GLU A 16 2.34 13.08 15.27
C GLU A 16 3.30 13.56 14.18
N PRO A 17 3.11 13.16 12.91
CA PRO A 17 3.96 13.63 11.82
C PRO A 17 3.79 15.14 11.64
N SER A 18 4.90 15.84 11.43
CA SER A 18 4.88 17.24 11.03
C SER A 18 4.28 17.42 9.63
N ASP A 19 3.84 18.64 9.31
CA ASP A 19 3.35 18.98 7.97
C ASP A 19 4.39 18.67 6.87
N ALA A 20 5.69 18.83 7.18
CA ALA A 20 6.77 18.53 6.26
C ALA A 20 6.93 17.01 6.02
N GLU A 21 6.80 16.19 7.06
CA GLU A 21 6.83 14.73 6.95
C GLU A 21 5.61 14.22 6.17
N MET A 22 4.43 14.78 6.45
CA MET A 22 3.21 14.46 5.71
C MET A 22 3.34 14.82 4.23
N ALA A 23 3.85 16.01 3.91
CA ALA A 23 4.10 16.42 2.54
C ALA A 23 5.09 15.48 1.83
N ALA A 24 6.18 15.08 2.50
CA ALA A 24 7.15 14.15 1.95
C ALA A 24 6.53 12.76 1.66
N ALA A 25 5.70 12.23 2.55
CA ALA A 25 5.00 10.97 2.33
C ALA A 25 4.00 11.05 1.16
N ILE A 26 3.29 12.18 1.01
CA ILE A 26 2.41 12.42 -0.13
C ILE A 26 3.21 12.47 -1.44
N GLU A 27 4.38 13.09 -1.47
CA GLU A 27 5.23 13.09 -2.68
C GLU A 27 5.79 11.69 -3.01
N ILE A 28 6.02 10.83 -2.01
CA ILE A 28 6.32 9.41 -2.25
C ILE A 28 5.13 8.71 -2.92
N MET A 29 3.91 8.93 -2.40
CA MET A 29 2.69 8.35 -2.98
C MET A 29 2.43 8.79 -4.42
N LYS A 30 2.63 10.08 -4.74
CA LYS A 30 2.49 10.58 -6.12
C LYS A 30 3.50 9.95 -7.08
N ARG A 31 4.74 9.72 -6.63
CA ARG A 31 5.74 9.02 -7.44
C ARG A 31 5.33 7.57 -7.69
N PHE A 32 4.85 6.89 -6.66
CA PHE A 32 4.33 5.52 -6.79
C PHE A 32 3.14 5.45 -7.77
N GLU A 33 2.19 6.37 -7.66
CA GLU A 33 1.07 6.48 -8.61
C GLU A 33 1.57 6.65 -10.05
N GLY A 34 2.57 7.50 -10.27
CA GLY A 34 3.18 7.71 -11.58
C GLY A 34 3.88 6.47 -12.14
N VAL A 35 4.53 5.65 -11.29
CA VAL A 35 5.19 4.40 -11.72
C VAL A 35 4.17 3.39 -12.24
N LEU A 36 3.00 3.27 -11.63
CA LEU A 36 1.95 2.35 -12.10
C LEU A 36 1.36 2.75 -13.46
N LEU A 37 1.49 4.01 -13.84
CA LEU A 37 1.06 4.53 -15.13
C LEU A 37 2.21 4.58 -16.17
N ASP A 38 3.40 4.07 -15.82
CA ASP A 38 4.52 4.00 -16.74
C ASP A 38 4.23 2.99 -17.87
N PRO A 39 4.22 3.42 -19.14
CA PRO A 39 3.95 2.52 -20.27
C PRO A 39 4.98 1.40 -20.42
N ASP A 40 6.18 1.53 -19.83
CA ASP A 40 7.21 0.49 -19.87
C ASP A 40 6.98 -0.58 -18.77
N ALA A 41 6.07 -0.37 -17.82
CA ALA A 41 5.75 -1.29 -16.72
C ALA A 41 4.63 -2.30 -17.06
N GLN A 42 4.24 -2.44 -18.33
CA GLN A 42 2.98 -3.06 -18.81
C GLN A 42 2.82 -4.59 -18.65
N GLU A 43 3.62 -5.26 -17.83
CA GLU A 43 3.40 -6.68 -17.56
C GLU A 43 2.21 -6.87 -16.62
N TRP A 44 1.38 -7.87 -16.95
CA TRP A 44 0.23 -8.25 -16.13
C TRP A 44 0.74 -8.95 -14.88
N MET A 45 0.10 -8.70 -13.74
CA MET A 45 0.51 -9.21 -12.44
C MET A 45 -0.53 -10.19 -11.91
N SER A 46 -0.14 -11.44 -11.63
CA SER A 46 -0.96 -12.42 -10.90
C SER A 46 -0.83 -12.25 -9.38
N ASP A 47 0.38 -11.92 -8.96
CA ASP A 47 0.78 -11.74 -7.58
C ASP A 47 1.48 -10.40 -7.42
N LEU A 48 1.32 -9.79 -6.25
CA LEU A 48 1.95 -8.54 -5.91
C LEU A 48 2.38 -8.57 -4.44
N TYR A 49 3.67 -8.39 -4.20
CA TYR A 49 4.19 -8.08 -2.88
C TYR A 49 4.25 -6.57 -2.74
N LEU A 50 3.58 -5.99 -1.74
CA LEU A 50 3.50 -4.55 -1.52
C LEU A 50 4.01 -4.19 -0.13
N GLY A 51 4.88 -3.20 -0.02
CA GLY A 51 5.39 -2.70 1.26
C GLY A 51 5.79 -1.24 1.22
N CYS A 52 6.05 -0.67 2.40
CA CYS A 52 6.50 0.72 2.55
C CYS A 52 7.96 0.75 3.02
N ALA A 53 8.82 1.40 2.22
CA ALA A 53 10.15 1.80 2.63
C ALA A 53 10.14 3.29 3.03
N SER A 54 11.22 3.77 3.65
CA SER A 54 11.29 5.15 4.14
C SER A 54 11.25 6.22 3.02
N ASP A 55 11.49 5.82 1.77
CA ASP A 55 11.62 6.70 0.61
C ASP A 55 10.75 6.31 -0.60
N ARG A 56 10.08 5.16 -0.56
CA ARG A 56 9.25 4.61 -1.65
C ARG A 56 8.18 3.65 -1.15
N VAL A 57 7.13 3.48 -1.94
CA VAL A 57 6.30 2.26 -1.91
C VAL A 57 7.02 1.23 -2.78
N ALA A 58 7.35 0.08 -2.19
CA ALA A 58 8.04 -1.00 -2.88
C ALA A 58 7.02 -2.05 -3.30
N PHE A 59 7.08 -2.50 -4.55
CA PHE A 59 6.21 -3.54 -5.05
C PHE A 59 6.89 -4.39 -6.12
N ASP A 60 6.56 -5.69 -6.17
CA ASP A 60 7.05 -6.63 -7.18
C ASP A 60 6.18 -7.89 -7.28
N ASP A 61 6.38 -8.70 -8.33
CA ASP A 61 5.70 -9.98 -8.55
C ASP A 61 6.29 -11.14 -7.72
N ALA A 62 7.48 -10.94 -7.16
CA ALA A 62 8.20 -11.92 -6.38
C ALA A 62 8.50 -11.40 -4.96
N PRO A 63 8.54 -12.30 -3.95
CA PRO A 63 8.97 -11.91 -2.62
C PRO A 63 10.46 -11.56 -2.68
N TYR A 64 10.79 -10.28 -2.58
CA TYR A 64 12.17 -9.88 -2.38
C TYR A 64 12.73 -10.60 -1.15
N HIS A 65 13.98 -11.07 -1.26
CA HIS A 65 14.79 -11.22 -0.06
C HIS A 65 15.09 -9.80 0.40
N VAL A 66 14.19 -9.23 1.19
CA VAL A 66 14.29 -7.85 1.66
C VAL A 66 15.51 -7.77 2.56
N ASP A 67 16.58 -7.16 2.06
CA ASP A 67 17.62 -6.64 2.93
C ASP A 67 16.98 -5.52 3.76
N PRO A 68 16.83 -5.66 5.09
CA PRO A 68 16.19 -4.65 5.95
C PRO A 68 16.88 -3.29 5.89
N SER A 69 18.14 -3.25 5.42
CA SER A 69 18.89 -2.01 5.25
C SER A 69 18.50 -1.21 4.00
N VAL A 70 17.78 -1.81 3.04
CA VAL A 70 17.42 -1.17 1.75
C VAL A 70 15.94 -1.34 1.36
N GLY A 71 15.26 -2.38 1.86
CA GLY A 71 13.88 -2.70 1.52
C GLY A 71 12.90 -2.53 2.69
N PRO A 72 11.58 -2.67 2.42
CA PRO A 72 10.55 -2.55 3.45
C PRO A 72 10.67 -3.66 4.51
N VAL A 73 10.56 -3.32 5.79
CA VAL A 73 10.62 -4.32 6.88
C VAL A 73 9.45 -5.30 6.90
N THR A 74 8.32 -4.88 6.32
CA THR A 74 7.10 -5.68 6.20
C THR A 74 6.52 -5.50 4.81
N MET A 75 6.01 -6.59 4.25
CA MET A 75 5.26 -6.60 3.00
C MET A 75 3.99 -7.43 3.16
N ILE A 76 2.94 -7.04 2.45
CA ILE A 76 1.75 -7.87 2.24
C ILE A 76 1.87 -8.57 0.88
N HIS A 77 1.33 -9.79 0.80
CA HIS A 77 1.16 -10.50 -0.46
C HIS A 77 -0.29 -10.35 -0.92
N ILE A 78 -0.46 -10.00 -2.18
CA ILE A 78 -1.73 -9.86 -2.86
C ILE A 78 -1.75 -10.89 -3.98
N ASP A 79 -2.67 -11.83 -3.86
CA ASP A 79 -2.98 -12.83 -4.89
C ASP A 79 -4.30 -12.39 -5.54
N PHE A 80 -4.26 -11.96 -6.80
CA PHE A 80 -5.43 -11.36 -7.44
C PHE A 80 -6.55 -12.36 -7.71
N GLU A 81 -6.23 -13.64 -7.97
CA GLU A 81 -7.24 -14.68 -8.10
C GLU A 81 -8.01 -14.87 -6.79
N LYS A 82 -7.30 -14.95 -5.66
CA LYS A 82 -7.95 -15.06 -4.34
C LYS A 82 -8.69 -13.79 -3.96
N LEU A 83 -8.06 -12.63 -4.16
CA LEU A 83 -8.58 -11.34 -3.71
C LEU A 83 -9.80 -10.88 -4.53
N SER A 84 -9.92 -11.35 -5.78
CA SER A 84 -11.10 -11.14 -6.63
C SER A 84 -12.15 -12.26 -6.54
N GLU A 85 -11.95 -13.26 -5.68
CA GLU A 85 -12.79 -14.46 -5.59
C GLU A 85 -12.94 -15.22 -6.93
N GLY A 86 -11.85 -15.25 -7.73
CA GLY A 86 -11.77 -15.95 -9.01
C GLY A 86 -12.35 -15.17 -10.19
N ALA A 87 -12.70 -13.90 -10.03
CA ALA A 87 -13.22 -13.07 -11.12
C ALA A 87 -12.14 -12.71 -12.14
N PHE A 88 -10.90 -12.52 -11.69
CA PHE A 88 -9.72 -12.37 -12.54
C PHE A 88 -8.48 -12.92 -11.83
N SER A 89 -7.57 -13.52 -12.58
CA SER A 89 -6.32 -14.07 -12.06
C SER A 89 -5.14 -13.10 -12.18
N GLU A 90 -5.27 -12.07 -13.02
CA GLU A 90 -4.21 -11.11 -13.31
C GLU A 90 -4.78 -9.71 -13.46
N ILE A 91 -3.97 -8.69 -13.17
CA ILE A 91 -4.32 -7.29 -13.35
C ILE A 91 -3.22 -6.55 -14.13
N SER A 92 -3.61 -5.65 -15.03
CA SER A 92 -2.66 -4.73 -15.65
C SER A 92 -2.24 -3.63 -14.66
N PRO A 93 -1.08 -2.96 -14.87
CA PRO A 93 -0.69 -1.81 -14.04
C PRO A 93 -1.73 -0.68 -14.04
N ALA A 94 -2.39 -0.44 -15.19
CA ALA A 94 -3.49 0.51 -15.28
C ALA A 94 -4.72 0.06 -14.48
N GLY A 95 -5.02 -1.25 -14.48
CA GLY A 95 -6.06 -1.82 -13.63
C GLY A 95 -5.73 -1.69 -12.15
N LEU A 96 -4.48 -1.93 -11.76
CA LEU A 96 -4.00 -1.75 -10.38
C LEU A 96 -4.06 -0.28 -9.97
N HIS A 97 -3.69 0.65 -10.86
CA HIS A 97 -3.87 2.08 -10.63
C HIS A 97 -5.34 2.42 -10.38
N GLY A 98 -6.26 1.97 -11.24
CA GLY A 98 -7.70 2.16 -11.05
C GLY A 98 -8.21 1.58 -9.71
N LEU A 99 -7.77 0.37 -9.38
CA LEU A 99 -8.09 -0.30 -8.13
C LEU A 99 -7.60 0.51 -6.92
N MET A 100 -6.39 1.06 -6.98
CA MET A 100 -5.77 1.74 -5.84
C MET A 100 -6.23 3.19 -5.66
N PHE A 101 -6.44 3.92 -6.75
CA PHE A 101 -6.64 5.38 -6.71
C PHE A 101 -8.05 5.83 -7.09
N HIS A 102 -8.84 4.99 -7.75
CA HIS A 102 -10.20 5.35 -8.19
C HIS A 102 -11.31 4.50 -7.55
N GLY A 103 -10.96 3.41 -6.87
CA GLY A 103 -11.92 2.57 -6.15
C GLY A 103 -12.60 3.28 -4.96
N PRO A 104 -13.73 2.73 -4.46
CA PRO A 104 -14.48 3.32 -3.35
C PRO A 104 -13.68 3.43 -2.03
N ARG A 105 -12.62 2.63 -1.86
CA ARG A 105 -11.69 2.65 -0.73
C ARG A 105 -10.33 3.30 -1.03
N SER A 106 -10.23 4.05 -2.12
CA SER A 106 -8.99 4.74 -2.52
C SER A 106 -8.42 5.64 -1.42
N LYS A 107 -9.28 6.27 -0.62
CA LYS A 107 -8.84 7.11 0.50
C LYS A 107 -8.21 6.29 1.62
N GLU A 108 -8.79 5.14 1.97
CA GLU A 108 -8.27 4.21 2.96
C GLU A 108 -6.94 3.62 2.51
N LEU A 109 -6.82 3.24 1.22
CA LEU A 109 -5.56 2.79 0.61
C LEU A 109 -4.47 3.84 0.71
N ALA A 110 -4.75 5.07 0.27
CA ALA A 110 -3.81 6.17 0.34
C ALA A 110 -3.39 6.46 1.79
N THR A 111 -4.34 6.42 2.73
CA THR A 111 -4.08 6.68 4.15
C THR A 111 -3.18 5.60 4.74
N GLY A 112 -3.48 4.32 4.50
CA GLY A 112 -2.67 3.20 4.99
C GLY A 112 -1.25 3.23 4.45
N LEU A 113 -1.07 3.49 3.15
CA LEU A 113 0.27 3.60 2.56
C LEU A 113 1.05 4.79 3.10
N ILE A 114 0.41 5.97 3.22
CA ILE A 114 1.05 7.17 3.81
C ILE A 114 1.50 6.89 5.24
N PHE A 115 0.65 6.28 6.08
CA PHE A 115 1.04 5.97 7.44
C PHE A 115 2.10 4.88 7.52
N GLY A 116 2.06 3.86 6.66
CA GLY A 116 3.14 2.88 6.53
C GLY A 116 4.48 3.54 6.23
N ILE A 117 4.52 4.49 5.27
CA ILE A 117 5.73 5.26 4.95
C ILE A 117 6.21 6.07 6.16
N LEU A 118 5.30 6.75 6.85
CA LEU A 118 5.68 7.61 7.97
C LEU A 118 6.22 6.81 9.16
N TRP A 119 5.61 5.67 9.48
CA TRP A 119 6.12 4.77 10.52
C TRP A 119 7.48 4.20 10.16
N GLU A 120 7.69 3.83 8.89
CA GLU A 120 8.98 3.36 8.41
C GLU A 120 10.07 4.43 8.46
N ARG A 121 9.73 5.68 8.11
CA ARG A 121 10.65 6.81 8.26
C ARG A 121 11.02 7.05 9.72
N ASN A 122 10.04 6.99 10.63
CA ASN A 122 10.31 7.14 12.05
C ASN A 122 11.18 5.99 12.59
N ARG A 123 10.94 4.74 12.15
CA ARG A 123 11.78 3.57 12.46
C ARG A 123 13.23 3.79 12.06
N VAL A 124 13.48 4.27 10.83
CA VAL A 124 14.84 4.52 10.33
C VAL A 124 15.55 5.62 11.13
N VAL A 125 14.83 6.65 11.58
CA VAL A 125 15.39 7.76 12.37
C VAL A 125 15.70 7.35 13.81
N GLU A 126 14.77 6.64 14.47
CA GLU A 126 14.90 6.23 15.88
C GLU A 126 15.74 4.96 16.05
N GLY A 127 16.04 4.26 14.94
CA GLY A 127 16.69 2.96 14.91
C GLY A 127 15.70 1.81 15.16
N GLU A 128 16.09 0.59 14.79
CA GLU A 128 15.31 -0.67 14.85
C GLU A 128 14.88 -1.14 16.25
N ILE A 129 14.90 -0.26 17.24
CA ILE A 129 14.93 -0.61 18.65
C ILE A 129 13.52 -0.95 19.20
N ASN A 130 12.44 -0.73 18.43
CA ASN A 130 11.08 -0.83 18.95
C ASN A 130 10.11 -1.64 18.07
N ASP A 131 9.54 -2.70 18.64
CA ASP A 131 8.53 -3.56 18.00
C ASP A 131 7.28 -2.79 17.54
N ILE A 132 7.02 -1.62 18.15
CA ILE A 132 5.85 -0.79 17.82
C ILE A 132 5.84 -0.32 16.36
N HIS A 133 7.01 -0.02 15.76
CA HIS A 133 7.08 0.43 14.38
C HIS A 133 6.66 -0.68 13.43
N ILE A 134 7.20 -1.88 13.63
CA ILE A 134 6.91 -3.05 12.78
C ILE A 134 5.42 -3.39 12.86
N LEU A 135 4.85 -3.41 14.07
CA LEU A 135 3.41 -3.66 14.28
C LEU A 135 2.57 -2.58 13.61
N SER A 136 2.92 -1.30 13.77
CA SER A 136 2.16 -0.20 13.17
C SER A 136 2.24 -0.20 11.64
N ILE A 137 3.39 -0.55 11.06
CA ILE A 137 3.53 -0.72 9.61
C ILE A 137 2.68 -1.90 9.14
N ALA A 138 2.73 -3.04 9.83
CA ALA A 138 1.96 -4.23 9.48
C ALA A 138 0.45 -3.97 9.56
N ASP A 139 -0.04 -3.26 10.58
CA ASP A 139 -1.45 -2.91 10.72
C ASP A 139 -1.92 -2.01 9.57
N ASN A 140 -1.10 -1.01 9.20
CA ASN A 140 -1.42 -0.13 8.06
C ASN A 140 -1.42 -0.89 6.73
N LEU A 141 -0.44 -1.77 6.48
CA LEU A 141 -0.43 -2.61 5.28
C LEU A 141 -1.59 -3.61 5.26
N THR A 142 -2.00 -4.14 6.42
CA THR A 142 -3.19 -5.01 6.52
C THR A 142 -4.45 -4.24 6.15
N ALA A 143 -4.60 -2.99 6.61
CA ALA A 143 -5.71 -2.13 6.20
C ALA A 143 -5.69 -1.83 4.70
N VAL A 144 -4.51 -1.67 4.09
CA VAL A 144 -4.35 -1.55 2.63
C VAL A 144 -4.84 -2.82 1.95
N HIS A 145 -4.40 -4.00 2.40
CA HIS A 145 -4.82 -5.28 1.83
C HIS A 145 -6.35 -5.45 1.86
N GLU A 146 -7.00 -5.15 2.99
CA GLU A 146 -8.46 -5.23 3.11
C GLU A 146 -9.18 -4.22 2.19
N ALA A 147 -8.66 -2.99 2.09
CA ALA A 147 -9.23 -2.00 1.19
C ALA A 147 -9.07 -2.39 -0.30
N MET A 148 -7.97 -3.06 -0.66
CA MET A 148 -7.79 -3.61 -2.02
C MET A 148 -8.82 -4.70 -2.30
N ARG A 149 -9.02 -5.63 -1.36
CA ARG A 149 -10.03 -6.69 -1.46
C ARG A 149 -11.43 -6.10 -1.68
N GLU A 150 -11.81 -5.11 -0.89
CA GLU A 150 -13.11 -4.46 -1.04
C GLU A 150 -13.27 -3.72 -2.38
N ASN A 151 -12.22 -3.07 -2.86
CA ASN A 151 -12.24 -2.45 -4.19
C ASN A 151 -12.38 -3.50 -5.31
N CYS A 152 -11.69 -4.63 -5.22
CA CYS A 152 -11.83 -5.71 -6.20
C CYS A 152 -13.27 -6.23 -6.24
N MET A 153 -13.86 -6.52 -5.07
CA MET A 153 -15.24 -7.00 -4.99
C MET A 153 -16.25 -5.98 -5.53
N PHE A 154 -16.00 -4.69 -5.32
CA PHE A 154 -16.84 -3.62 -5.89
C PHE A 154 -16.74 -3.57 -7.42
N LEU A 155 -15.52 -3.65 -7.98
CA LEU A 155 -15.29 -3.60 -9.41
C LEU A 155 -15.89 -4.81 -10.14
N VAL A 156 -15.76 -6.02 -9.58
CA VAL A 156 -16.39 -7.23 -10.11
C VAL A 156 -17.91 -7.11 -10.14
N ALA A 157 -18.52 -6.50 -9.12
CA ALA A 157 -19.96 -6.29 -9.05
C ALA A 157 -20.48 -5.20 -10.01
N GLY A 158 -19.63 -4.22 -10.37
CA GLY A 158 -20.02 -3.04 -11.14
C GLY A 158 -19.69 -3.10 -12.64
N GLU A 159 -18.50 -3.58 -13.01
CA GLU A 159 -17.97 -3.51 -14.39
C GLU A 159 -17.09 -4.74 -14.71
N PRO A 160 -17.66 -5.95 -14.82
CA PRO A 160 -16.90 -7.21 -14.95
C PRO A 160 -16.03 -7.29 -16.23
N GLU A 161 -16.39 -6.55 -17.28
CA GLU A 161 -15.68 -6.59 -18.58
C GLU A 161 -14.44 -5.68 -18.62
N ALA A 162 -14.27 -4.75 -17.67
CA ALA A 162 -13.17 -3.78 -17.68
C ALA A 162 -11.82 -4.38 -17.24
N PHE A 163 -11.83 -5.58 -16.63
CA PHE A 163 -10.66 -6.19 -15.99
C PHE A 163 -10.41 -7.65 -16.42
N SER A 164 -11.22 -8.18 -17.33
CA SER A 164 -10.99 -9.50 -17.92
C SER A 164 -9.89 -9.38 -18.97
N ALA A 165 -8.80 -10.14 -18.84
CA ALA A 165 -7.91 -10.37 -19.98
C ALA A 165 -8.73 -10.96 -21.14
N PRO A 166 -8.42 -10.61 -22.41
CA PRO A 166 -9.11 -11.16 -23.57
C PRO A 166 -9.00 -12.69 -23.67
#